data_AF-A0A1F6Z1X4-F1
#
_entry.id   AF-A0A1F6Z1X4-F1
#
_cell.length_a   1.000
_cell.length_b   1.000
_cell.length_c   1.000
_cell.angle_alpha   90.00
_cell.angle_beta   90.00
_cell.angle_gamma   90.00
#
_symmetry.space_group_name_H-M   'P 1'
#
loop_
_entity.id
_entity.type
_entity.pdbx_description
1 polymer ?
#
loop_
_entity_poly.entity_id
_entity_poly.type
_entity_poly.pdbx_seq_one_letter_code
_entity_poly.pdbx_strand_id
1 'polypeptide(L)'
;MAEITLITSIKDSYNELISILPEGLKFAPPLFFISMGIALYGMFIWLFYRFLAEKDVLKLDLKKYNVYKHEGLVKFLRVTIYIFEFMIISPIVIFIWFSIFSIFIIILAKELEIVNVMLICAGMISAIRICAYFKEDLSRDLAKLIPLTLLGVAILTPGFINIGGNISRITQIPEFFNTAVYYLIFIVVLEVILRFLYIPVLWARSKEER
;
A
#
# COMPACT_ATOMS: atom_id res chain seq x y z
N MET A 1 31.57 -10.98 -1.81
CA MET A 1 32.53 -11.06 -0.68
C MET A 1 32.40 -9.88 0.28
N ALA A 2 32.31 -8.62 -0.18
CA ALA A 2 32.20 -7.44 0.68
C ALA A 2 30.92 -7.35 1.56
N GLU A 3 29.77 -7.83 1.06
CA GLU A 3 28.53 -7.84 1.85
C GLU A 3 28.57 -8.87 3.00
N ILE A 4 29.22 -10.01 2.78
CA ILE A 4 29.34 -11.07 3.79
C ILE A 4 30.20 -10.58 4.95
N THR A 5 31.30 -9.86 4.66
CA THR A 5 32.17 -9.28 5.69
C THR A 5 31.46 -8.19 6.53
N LEU A 6 30.59 -7.39 5.91
CA LEU A 6 29.81 -6.36 6.62
C LEU A 6 28.81 -6.99 7.59
N ILE A 7 28.07 -8.00 7.15
CA ILE A 7 27.06 -8.68 7.98
C ILE A 7 27.73 -9.39 9.17
N THR A 8 28.88 -10.03 8.96
CA THR A 8 29.62 -10.66 10.07
C THR A 8 30.13 -9.61 11.06
N SER A 9 30.72 -8.51 10.59
CA SER A 9 31.19 -7.44 11.48
C SER A 9 30.05 -6.83 12.32
N ILE A 10 28.87 -6.60 11.72
CA ILE A 10 27.71 -6.08 12.46
C ILE A 10 27.26 -7.08 13.54
N LYS A 11 27.22 -8.37 13.21
CA LYS A 11 26.82 -9.42 14.16
C LYS A 11 27.81 -9.52 15.33
N ASP A 12 29.10 -9.42 15.03
CA ASP A 12 30.14 -9.50 16.04
C ASP A 12 30.10 -8.28 16.97
N SER A 13 29.96 -7.07 16.42
CA SER A 13 29.77 -5.85 17.23
C SER A 13 28.50 -5.89 18.09
N TYR A 14 27.41 -6.50 17.60
CA TYR A 14 26.20 -6.69 18.39
C TYR A 14 26.42 -7.66 19.56
N ASN A 15 27.13 -8.76 19.33
CA ASN A 15 27.45 -9.74 20.38
C ASN A 15 28.38 -9.16 21.44
N GLU A 16 29.37 -8.37 21.04
CA GLU A 16 30.23 -7.62 21.97
C GLU A 16 29.40 -6.66 22.82
N LEU A 17 28.49 -5.88 22.21
CA LEU A 17 27.63 -4.95 22.94
C LEU A 17 26.73 -5.66 23.97
N ILE A 18 26.23 -6.85 23.66
CA ILE A 18 25.46 -7.67 24.62
C ILE A 18 26.33 -8.22 25.75
N SER A 19 27.57 -8.62 25.45
CA SER A 19 28.47 -9.24 26.42
C SER A 19 28.89 -8.29 27.56
N ILE A 20 28.88 -6.98 27.31
CA ILE A 20 29.23 -5.94 28.29
C ILE A 20 28.07 -5.64 29.25
N LEU A 21 26.83 -6.04 28.90
CA LEU A 21 25.64 -5.73 29.68
C LEU A 21 25.38 -6.74 30.83
N PRO A 22 24.92 -6.27 32.00
CA PRO A 22 24.42 -7.13 33.07
C PRO A 22 23.29 -8.04 32.57
N GLU A 23 23.15 -9.25 33.13
CA GLU A 23 22.13 -10.22 32.70
C GLU A 23 20.71 -9.65 32.69
N GLY A 24 20.38 -8.84 33.70
CA GLY A 24 19.09 -8.15 33.79
C GLY A 24 18.86 -7.08 32.73
N LEU A 25 19.86 -6.67 31.93
CA LEU A 25 19.74 -5.65 30.87
C LEU A 25 19.94 -6.19 29.45
N LYS A 26 20.23 -7.48 29.29
CA LYS A 26 20.44 -8.10 27.96
C LYS A 26 19.20 -8.06 27.06
N PHE A 27 18.00 -7.83 27.63
CA PHE A 27 16.77 -7.64 26.86
C PHE A 27 16.67 -6.25 26.21
N ALA A 28 17.42 -5.26 26.68
CA ALA A 28 17.26 -3.87 26.24
C ALA A 28 17.70 -3.64 24.79
N PRO A 29 18.85 -4.15 24.30
CA PRO A 29 19.23 -4.01 22.90
C PRO A 29 18.20 -4.59 21.91
N PRO A 30 17.74 -5.86 22.01
CA PRO A 30 16.76 -6.39 21.06
C PRO A 30 15.42 -5.63 21.13
N LEU A 31 14.96 -5.21 22.31
CA LEU A 31 13.76 -4.38 22.45
C LEU A 31 13.90 -3.02 21.74
N PHE A 32 15.07 -2.39 21.87
CA PHE A 32 15.36 -1.14 21.19
C PHE A 32 15.34 -1.31 19.65
N PHE A 33 16.00 -2.33 19.12
CA PHE A 33 16.01 -2.58 17.67
C PHE A 33 14.63 -2.94 17.12
N ILE A 34 13.85 -3.77 17.83
CA ILE A 34 12.48 -4.11 17.41
C ILE A 34 11.58 -2.88 17.45
N SER A 35 11.61 -2.09 18.53
CA SER A 35 10.76 -0.89 18.64
C SER A 35 11.14 0.17 17.59
N MET A 36 12.43 0.37 17.33
CA MET A 36 12.90 1.22 16.23
C MET A 36 12.42 0.71 14.87
N GLY A 37 12.52 -0.59 14.62
CA GLY A 37 12.04 -1.21 13.38
C GLY A 37 10.53 -1.01 13.17
N ILE A 38 9.73 -1.22 14.22
CA ILE A 38 8.28 -0.95 14.21
C ILE A 38 8.00 0.53 13.93
N ALA A 39 8.72 1.44 14.58
CA ALA A 39 8.53 2.88 14.39
C ALA A 39 8.85 3.33 12.96
N LEU A 40 10.00 2.90 12.42
CA LEU A 40 10.41 3.17 11.05
C LEU A 40 9.41 2.60 10.04
N TYR A 41 8.95 1.36 10.26
CA TYR A 41 7.94 0.75 9.41
C TYR A 41 6.60 1.50 9.52
N GLY A 42 6.19 1.96 10.70
CA GLY A 42 5.00 2.78 10.89
C GLY A 42 5.07 4.11 10.11
N MET A 43 6.24 4.76 10.09
CA MET A 43 6.47 5.95 9.25
C MET A 43 6.38 5.61 7.76
N PHE A 44 6.92 4.46 7.36
CA PHE A 44 6.78 3.93 6.01
C PHE A 44 5.28 3.74 5.66
N ILE A 45 4.50 3.05 6.49
CA ILE A 45 3.03 2.89 6.29
C ILE A 45 2.34 4.23 6.10
N TRP A 46 2.70 5.22 6.93
CA TRP A 46 2.09 6.54 6.89
C TRP A 46 2.21 7.20 5.50
N LEU A 47 3.29 6.93 4.77
CA LEU A 47 3.48 7.43 3.42
C LEU A 47 2.50 6.78 2.43
N PHE A 48 2.18 5.49 2.59
CA PHE A 48 1.45 4.72 1.58
C PHE A 48 -0.06 4.69 1.73
N TYR A 49 -0.57 4.63 2.96
CA TYR A 49 -2.02 4.48 3.17
C TYR A 49 -2.81 5.63 2.53
N ARG A 50 -2.22 6.83 2.45
CA ARG A 50 -2.83 8.01 1.82
C ARG A 50 -3.12 7.79 0.34
N PHE A 51 -2.21 7.17 -0.40
CA PHE A 51 -2.38 6.95 -1.84
C PHE A 51 -3.50 5.95 -2.19
N LEU A 52 -3.76 5.00 -1.29
CA LEU A 52 -4.80 3.98 -1.48
C LEU A 52 -6.18 4.42 -0.97
N ALA A 53 -6.18 5.13 0.15
CA ALA A 53 -7.39 5.46 0.88
C ALA A 53 -8.08 6.75 0.40
N GLU A 54 -7.36 7.61 -0.31
CA GLU A 54 -7.97 8.79 -0.91
C GLU A 54 -8.76 8.40 -2.15
N LYS A 55 -10.00 8.89 -2.21
CA LYS A 55 -10.88 8.67 -3.36
C LYS A 55 -10.25 9.24 -4.63
N ASP A 56 -9.73 10.47 -4.53
CA ASP A 56 -9.04 11.18 -5.60
C ASP A 56 -7.55 11.31 -5.26
N VAL A 57 -6.66 10.71 -6.06
CA VAL A 57 -5.22 10.61 -5.77
C VAL A 57 -4.50 11.96 -5.98
N LEU A 58 -4.94 12.79 -6.94
CA LEU A 58 -4.48 14.18 -7.06
C LEU A 58 -5.64 15.13 -6.75
N LYS A 59 -5.50 15.92 -5.69
CA LYS A 59 -6.40 17.04 -5.42
C LYS A 59 -6.03 18.19 -6.37
N LEU A 60 -6.53 18.14 -7.60
CA LEU A 60 -6.39 19.24 -8.55
C LEU A 60 -7.11 20.49 -8.02
N ASP A 61 -6.34 21.43 -7.44
CA ASP A 61 -6.86 22.74 -7.05
C ASP A 61 -6.95 23.66 -8.28
N LEU A 62 -8.06 23.51 -8.98
CA LEU A 62 -8.32 24.15 -10.27
C LEU A 62 -8.67 25.64 -10.16
N LYS A 63 -8.81 26.19 -8.94
CA LYS A 63 -9.02 27.64 -8.75
C LYS A 63 -7.80 28.46 -9.19
N LYS A 64 -6.60 27.86 -9.13
CA LYS A 64 -5.33 28.53 -9.48
C LYS A 64 -5.16 28.82 -10.98
N TYR A 65 -5.90 28.14 -11.85
CA TYR A 65 -5.72 28.22 -13.31
C TYR A 65 -6.85 28.96 -14.04
N ASN A 66 -7.77 29.61 -13.31
CA ASN A 66 -8.91 30.35 -13.87
C ASN A 66 -8.52 31.73 -14.46
N VAL A 67 -7.29 31.87 -14.96
CA VAL A 67 -6.72 33.15 -15.42
C VAL A 67 -7.13 33.47 -16.88
N TYR A 68 -7.75 32.53 -17.60
CA TYR A 68 -8.05 32.69 -19.03
C TYR A 68 -9.52 33.06 -19.32
N LYS A 69 -9.68 34.06 -20.20
CA LYS A 69 -10.94 34.71 -20.66
C LYS A 69 -11.98 33.80 -21.34
N HIS A 70 -11.68 32.52 -21.62
CA HIS A 70 -12.59 31.62 -22.34
C HIS A 70 -13.15 30.51 -21.44
N GLU A 71 -14.31 30.76 -20.84
CA GLU A 71 -14.96 29.85 -19.88
C GLU A 71 -15.27 28.46 -20.43
N GLY A 72 -15.61 28.33 -21.72
CA GLY A 72 -16.01 27.06 -22.33
C GLY A 72 -14.86 26.06 -22.52
N LEU A 73 -13.74 26.50 -23.10
CA LEU A 73 -12.56 25.65 -23.36
C LEU A 73 -11.89 25.20 -22.06
N VAL A 74 -11.78 26.09 -21.08
CA VAL A 74 -11.22 25.77 -19.76
C VAL A 74 -12.09 24.73 -19.05
N LYS A 75 -13.42 24.80 -19.20
CA LYS A 75 -14.35 23.83 -18.61
C LYS A 75 -14.28 22.46 -19.29
N PHE A 76 -14.13 22.41 -20.62
CA PHE A 76 -13.95 21.15 -21.36
C PHE A 76 -12.62 20.46 -21.03
N LEU A 77 -11.48 21.18 -21.13
CA LEU A 77 -10.16 20.64 -20.76
C LEU A 77 -10.12 20.13 -19.32
N ARG A 78 -10.82 20.82 -18.40
CA ARG A 78 -10.94 20.41 -17.00
C ARG A 78 -11.60 19.05 -16.84
N VAL A 79 -12.73 18.83 -17.52
CA VAL A 79 -13.44 17.54 -17.49
C VAL A 79 -12.57 16.45 -18.11
N THR A 80 -11.87 16.74 -19.21
CA THR A 80 -10.99 15.79 -19.86
C THR A 80 -9.81 15.38 -18.99
N ILE A 81 -9.08 16.34 -18.39
CA ILE A 81 -7.96 16.04 -17.46
C ILE A 81 -8.45 15.24 -16.26
N TYR A 82 -9.61 15.63 -15.70
CA TYR A 82 -10.25 14.90 -14.62
C TYR A 82 -10.49 13.44 -15.05
N ILE A 83 -11.19 13.19 -16.16
CA ILE A 83 -11.46 11.83 -16.66
C ILE A 83 -10.16 11.03 -16.88
N PHE A 84 -9.14 11.62 -17.49
CA PHE A 84 -7.86 10.95 -17.74
C PHE A 84 -7.15 10.53 -16.44
N GLU A 85 -7.12 11.40 -15.44
CA GLU A 85 -6.55 11.09 -14.14
C GLU A 85 -7.27 9.90 -13.48
N PHE A 86 -8.60 9.89 -13.49
CA PHE A 86 -9.35 8.81 -12.85
C PHE A 86 -9.31 7.50 -13.63
N MET A 87 -9.37 7.56 -14.95
CA MET A 87 -9.46 6.36 -15.77
C MET A 87 -8.11 5.66 -15.96
N ILE A 88 -7.00 6.39 -15.80
CA ILE A 88 -5.66 5.85 -16.05
C ILE A 88 -4.78 5.90 -14.80
N ILE A 89 -4.64 7.06 -14.15
CA ILE A 89 -3.69 7.23 -13.04
C ILE A 89 -4.13 6.41 -11.83
N SER A 90 -5.41 6.46 -11.45
CA SER A 90 -5.92 5.70 -10.29
C SER A 90 -5.71 4.17 -10.44
N PRO A 91 -6.11 3.52 -11.55
CA PRO A 91 -5.82 2.11 -11.79
C PRO A 91 -4.34 1.73 -11.69
N ILE A 92 -3.43 2.56 -12.23
CA ILE A 92 -1.99 2.30 -12.20
C ILE A 92 -1.47 2.37 -10.76
N VAL A 93 -1.87 3.40 -10.01
CA VAL A 93 -1.48 3.53 -8.60
C VAL A 93 -1.96 2.34 -7.79
N ILE A 94 -3.21 1.93 -7.99
CA ILE A 94 -3.77 0.76 -7.31
C ILE A 94 -3.00 -0.52 -7.69
N PHE A 95 -2.64 -0.69 -8.96
CA PHE A 95 -1.88 -1.84 -9.43
C PHE A 95 -0.50 -1.96 -8.78
N ILE A 96 0.22 -0.83 -8.69
CA ILE A 96 1.54 -0.78 -8.06
C ILE A 96 1.42 -1.23 -6.60
N TRP A 97 0.45 -0.69 -5.87
CA TRP A 97 0.23 -1.05 -4.47
C TRP A 97 -0.24 -2.49 -4.28
N PHE A 98 -1.17 -2.96 -5.11
CA PHE A 98 -1.61 -4.35 -5.16
C PHE A 98 -0.43 -5.30 -5.36
N SER A 99 0.45 -4.98 -6.31
CA SER A 99 1.62 -5.80 -6.62
C SER A 99 2.61 -5.84 -5.46
N ILE A 100 2.94 -4.66 -4.89
CA ILE A 100 3.84 -4.56 -3.74
C ILE A 100 3.32 -5.40 -2.56
N PHE A 101 2.04 -5.26 -2.19
CA PHE A 101 1.47 -6.02 -1.08
C PHE A 101 1.35 -7.51 -1.37
N SER A 102 0.94 -7.89 -2.58
CA SER A 102 0.83 -9.30 -2.95
C SER A 102 2.18 -9.98 -2.90
N ILE A 103 3.24 -9.34 -3.40
CA ILE A 103 4.61 -9.87 -3.32
C ILE A 103 5.03 -10.08 -1.87
N PHE A 104 4.79 -9.09 -1.01
CA PHE A 104 5.10 -9.22 0.42
C PHE A 104 4.34 -10.37 1.07
N ILE A 105 3.04 -10.53 0.78
CA ILE A 105 2.26 -11.65 1.33
C ILE A 105 2.68 -12.99 0.72
N ILE A 106 3.05 -13.09 -0.55
CA ILE A 106 3.56 -14.34 -1.17
C ILE A 106 4.84 -14.83 -0.45
N ILE A 107 5.73 -13.90 -0.12
CA ILE A 107 6.97 -14.20 0.61
C ILE A 107 6.63 -14.68 2.04
N LEU A 108 5.62 -14.09 2.67
CA LEU A 108 5.31 -14.31 4.08
C LEU A 108 4.39 -15.51 4.33
N ALA A 109 3.34 -15.67 3.52
CA ALA A 109 2.34 -16.71 3.64
C ALA A 109 2.78 -17.97 2.87
N LYS A 110 3.78 -18.69 3.39
CA LYS A 110 4.39 -19.86 2.75
C LYS A 110 3.42 -21.03 2.50
N GLU A 111 2.32 -21.07 3.24
CA GLU A 111 1.31 -22.14 3.16
C GLU A 111 0.11 -21.78 2.26
N LEU A 112 -0.01 -20.51 1.84
CA LEU A 112 -1.10 -20.10 0.96
C LEU A 112 -0.72 -20.28 -0.51
N GLU A 113 -1.70 -20.74 -1.28
CA GLU A 113 -1.67 -20.71 -2.74
C GLU A 113 -1.70 -19.26 -3.25
N ILE A 114 -1.02 -19.01 -4.38
CA ILE A 114 -0.88 -17.68 -4.97
C ILE A 114 -2.26 -17.06 -5.28
N VAL A 115 -3.19 -17.87 -5.81
CA VAL A 115 -4.55 -17.44 -6.13
C VAL A 115 -5.28 -16.91 -4.90
N ASN A 116 -5.11 -17.55 -3.73
CA ASN A 116 -5.74 -17.12 -2.49
C ASN A 116 -5.12 -15.81 -1.97
N VAL A 117 -3.79 -15.67 -2.06
CA VAL A 117 -3.11 -14.41 -1.71
C VAL A 117 -3.63 -13.26 -2.56
N MET A 118 -3.73 -13.47 -3.87
CA MET A 118 -4.22 -12.45 -4.81
C MET A 118 -5.68 -12.11 -4.55
N LEU A 119 -6.53 -13.09 -4.27
CA LEU A 119 -7.92 -12.88 -3.90
C LEU A 119 -8.05 -12.03 -2.63
N ILE A 120 -7.27 -12.32 -1.59
CA ILE A 120 -7.26 -11.56 -0.34
C ILE A 120 -6.78 -10.13 -0.59
N CYS A 121 -5.67 -9.94 -1.30
CA CYS A 121 -5.15 -8.62 -1.64
C CYS A 121 -6.13 -7.80 -2.47
N ALA A 122 -6.71 -8.40 -3.52
CA ALA A 122 -7.67 -7.72 -4.39
C ALA A 122 -8.97 -7.40 -3.66
N GLY A 123 -9.47 -8.31 -2.84
CA GLY A 123 -10.65 -8.09 -1.99
C GLY A 123 -10.42 -6.97 -0.99
N MET A 124 -9.25 -6.92 -0.36
CA MET A 124 -8.90 -5.86 0.59
C MET A 124 -8.79 -4.49 -0.08
N ILE A 125 -8.12 -4.41 -1.24
CA ILE A 125 -8.04 -3.17 -2.02
C ILE A 125 -9.42 -2.72 -2.49
N SER A 126 -10.25 -3.65 -2.95
CA SER A 126 -11.63 -3.36 -3.34
C SER A 126 -12.44 -2.81 -2.18
N ALA A 127 -12.31 -3.40 -0.98
CA ALA A 127 -12.97 -2.90 0.23
C ALA A 127 -12.48 -1.49 0.60
N ILE A 128 -11.17 -1.23 0.52
CA ILE A 128 -10.59 0.11 0.71
C ILE A 128 -11.24 1.10 -0.26
N ARG A 129 -11.31 0.78 -1.57
CA ARG A 129 -11.93 1.67 -2.57
C ARG A 129 -13.40 1.93 -2.30
N ILE A 130 -14.19 0.90 -2.01
CA ILE A 130 -15.61 1.05 -1.63
C ILE A 130 -15.74 2.00 -0.43
N CYS A 131 -14.91 1.81 0.60
CA CYS A 131 -14.92 2.67 1.78
C CYS A 131 -14.48 4.10 1.49
N ALA A 132 -13.59 4.34 0.52
CA ALA A 132 -13.16 5.69 0.13
C ALA A 132 -14.33 6.54 -0.41
N TYR A 133 -15.31 5.91 -1.08
CA TYR A 133 -16.52 6.58 -1.55
C TYR A 133 -17.56 6.82 -0.45
N PHE A 134 -17.50 6.06 0.66
CA PHE A 134 -18.40 6.23 1.81
C PHE A 134 -17.83 7.21 2.85
N LYS A 135 -16.64 6.90 3.39
CA LYS A 135 -15.92 7.72 4.36
C LYS A 135 -14.41 7.47 4.24
N GLU A 136 -13.65 8.49 3.82
CA GLU A 136 -12.20 8.39 3.63
C GLU A 136 -11.46 7.93 4.90
N ASP A 137 -11.89 8.33 6.10
CA ASP A 137 -11.25 7.89 7.35
C ASP A 137 -11.34 6.36 7.54
N LEU A 138 -12.48 5.76 7.20
CA LEU A 138 -12.65 4.31 7.25
C LEU A 138 -11.74 3.63 6.23
N SER A 139 -11.64 4.19 5.03
CA SER A 139 -10.72 3.72 4.00
C SER A 139 -9.26 3.79 4.45
N ARG A 140 -8.88 4.86 5.17
CA ARG A 140 -7.53 5.04 5.70
C ARG A 140 -7.19 3.98 6.73
N ASP A 141 -8.15 3.62 7.57
CA ASP A 141 -7.94 2.58 8.58
C ASP A 141 -7.81 1.20 7.94
N LEU A 142 -8.64 0.87 6.95
CA LEU A 142 -8.50 -0.37 6.18
C LEU A 142 -7.18 -0.44 5.42
N ALA A 143 -6.74 0.66 4.79
CA ALA A 143 -5.49 0.68 4.02
C ALA A 143 -4.24 0.41 4.88
N LYS A 144 -4.28 0.74 6.18
CA LYS A 144 -3.19 0.44 7.13
C LYS A 144 -3.14 -1.04 7.51
N LEU A 145 -4.25 -1.77 7.45
CA LEU A 145 -4.32 -3.16 7.91
C LEU A 145 -3.39 -4.07 7.11
N ILE A 146 -3.27 -3.90 5.78
CA ILE A 146 -2.40 -4.75 4.96
C ILE A 146 -0.93 -4.67 5.41
N PRO A 147 -0.29 -3.49 5.45
CA PRO A 147 1.10 -3.43 5.88
C PRO A 147 1.28 -3.68 7.39
N LEU A 148 0.31 -3.31 8.24
CA LEU A 148 0.42 -3.62 9.68
C LEU A 148 0.34 -5.13 9.96
N THR A 149 -0.52 -5.86 9.26
CA THR A 149 -0.58 -7.32 9.36
C THR A 149 0.70 -7.95 8.85
N LEU A 150 1.26 -7.43 7.76
CA LEU A 150 2.57 -7.86 7.26
C LEU A 150 3.67 -7.67 8.30
N LEU A 151 3.73 -6.49 8.95
CA LEU A 151 4.68 -6.23 10.02
C LEU A 151 4.50 -7.20 11.19
N GLY A 152 3.25 -7.41 11.63
CA GLY A 152 2.95 -8.31 12.74
C GLY A 152 3.42 -9.73 12.44
N VAL A 153 3.09 -10.26 11.26
CA VAL A 153 3.52 -11.61 10.87
C VAL A 153 5.03 -11.67 10.65
N ALA A 154 5.68 -10.64 10.10
CA ALA A 154 7.13 -10.59 9.92
C ALA A 154 7.90 -10.61 11.26
N ILE A 155 7.39 -9.95 12.30
CA ILE A 155 7.99 -9.96 13.65
C ILE A 155 7.79 -11.31 14.34
N LEU A 156 6.62 -11.92 14.16
CA LEU A 156 6.26 -13.19 14.81
C LEU A 156 6.84 -14.43 14.12
N THR A 157 7.29 -14.31 12.86
CA THR A 157 7.80 -15.43 12.08
C THR A 157 9.33 -15.52 12.16
N PRO A 158 9.90 -16.53 12.85
CA PRO A 158 11.34 -16.71 12.93
C PRO A 158 11.93 -16.96 11.53
N GLY A 159 13.03 -16.29 11.22
CA GLY A 159 13.73 -16.50 9.94
C GLY A 159 12.99 -15.93 8.73
N PHE A 160 12.03 -15.01 8.90
CA PHE A 160 11.41 -14.28 7.77
C PHE A 160 12.46 -13.66 6.82
N ILE A 161 13.55 -13.11 7.37
CA ILE A 161 14.64 -12.47 6.62
C ILE A 161 15.60 -13.53 6.01
N ASN A 162 15.34 -14.83 6.15
CA ASN A 162 16.18 -15.86 5.53
C ASN A 162 15.99 -15.86 4.00
N ILE A 163 16.85 -15.12 3.30
CA ILE A 163 16.86 -14.96 1.85
C ILE A 163 16.93 -16.31 1.13
N GLY A 164 17.72 -17.26 1.67
CA GLY A 164 17.87 -18.61 1.11
C GLY A 164 16.57 -19.43 1.13
N GLY A 165 15.79 -19.31 2.21
CA GLY A 165 14.51 -20.01 2.35
C GLY A 165 13.33 -19.38 1.59
N ASN A 166 13.51 -18.17 1.05
CA ASN A 166 12.47 -17.44 0.33
C ASN A 166 12.65 -17.47 -1.20
N ILE A 167 13.79 -17.98 -1.69
CA ILE A 167 14.13 -18.01 -3.13
C ILE A 167 13.10 -18.81 -3.96
N SER A 168 12.55 -19.88 -3.38
CA SER A 168 11.53 -20.74 -4.02
C SER A 168 10.17 -20.06 -4.15
N ARG A 169 9.90 -18.98 -3.40
CA ARG A 169 8.71 -18.15 -3.56
C ARG A 169 8.91 -17.04 -4.58
N ILE A 170 10.14 -16.56 -4.75
CA ILE A 170 10.47 -15.53 -5.75
C ILE A 170 10.25 -16.06 -7.17
N THR A 171 10.52 -17.35 -7.40
CA THR A 171 10.27 -18.00 -8.71
C THR A 171 8.79 -18.08 -9.08
N GLN A 172 7.87 -17.85 -8.14
CA GLN A 172 6.41 -17.84 -8.35
C GLN A 172 5.86 -16.45 -8.72
N ILE A 173 6.67 -15.40 -8.60
CA ILE A 173 6.27 -14.01 -8.92
C ILE A 173 5.86 -13.82 -10.40
N PRO A 174 6.49 -14.47 -11.39
CA PRO A 174 6.02 -14.35 -12.78
C PRO A 174 4.59 -14.85 -12.98
N GLU A 175 4.21 -15.96 -12.31
CA GLU A 175 2.85 -16.51 -12.37
C GLU A 175 1.83 -15.55 -11.74
N PHE A 176 2.22 -14.84 -10.68
CA PHE A 176 1.42 -13.76 -10.11
C PHE A 176 1.03 -12.71 -11.17
N PHE A 177 1.96 -12.26 -12.03
CA PHE A 177 1.66 -11.21 -13.00
C PHE A 177 0.66 -11.65 -14.08
N ASN A 178 0.65 -12.94 -14.46
CA ASN A 178 -0.34 -13.45 -15.42
C ASN A 178 -1.76 -13.36 -14.87
N THR A 179 -1.96 -13.70 -13.60
CA THR A 179 -3.29 -13.68 -12.98
C THR A 179 -3.66 -12.29 -12.46
N ALA A 180 -2.68 -11.43 -12.18
CA ALA A 180 -2.87 -10.11 -11.56
C ALA A 180 -3.71 -9.19 -12.44
N VAL A 181 -3.59 -9.34 -13.76
CA VAL A 181 -4.35 -8.55 -14.74
C VAL A 181 -5.86 -8.74 -14.56
N TYR A 182 -6.34 -9.95 -14.24
CA TYR A 182 -7.78 -10.18 -14.04
C TYR A 182 -8.32 -9.44 -12.80
N TYR A 183 -7.57 -9.45 -11.70
CA TYR A 183 -7.93 -8.70 -10.50
C TYR A 183 -7.86 -7.20 -10.72
N LEU A 184 -6.89 -6.72 -11.51
CA LEU A 184 -6.82 -5.32 -11.90
C LEU A 184 -8.06 -4.90 -12.70
N ILE A 185 -8.44 -5.67 -13.72
CA ILE A 185 -9.64 -5.38 -14.53
C ILE A 185 -10.87 -5.28 -13.61
N PHE A 186 -11.02 -6.21 -12.66
CA PHE A 186 -12.09 -6.16 -11.68
C PHE A 186 -12.07 -4.86 -10.86
N ILE A 187 -10.92 -4.46 -10.31
CA ILE A 187 -10.81 -3.23 -9.51
C ILE A 187 -11.11 -1.98 -10.35
N VAL A 188 -10.68 -1.94 -11.61
CA VAL A 188 -11.00 -0.83 -12.54
C VAL A 188 -12.49 -0.75 -12.79
N VAL A 189 -13.15 -1.88 -13.07
CA VAL A 189 -14.60 -1.93 -13.27
C VAL A 189 -15.34 -1.48 -12.01
N LEU A 190 -14.91 -1.96 -10.84
CA LEU A 190 -15.46 -1.54 -9.55
C LEU A 190 -15.33 -0.02 -9.34
N GLU A 191 -14.16 0.54 -9.61
CA GLU A 191 -13.89 1.97 -9.49
C GLU A 191 -14.84 2.81 -10.37
N VAL A 192 -15.03 2.38 -11.62
CA VAL A 192 -15.95 3.02 -12.56
C VAL A 192 -17.38 2.97 -12.04
N ILE A 193 -17.85 1.82 -11.54
CA ILE A 193 -19.20 1.66 -10.97
C ILE A 193 -19.39 2.59 -9.77
N LEU A 194 -18.47 2.58 -8.80
CA LEU A 194 -18.55 3.41 -7.60
C LEU A 194 -18.61 4.89 -7.95
N ARG A 195 -17.83 5.32 -8.95
CA ARG A 195 -17.82 6.70 -9.41
C ARG A 195 -19.15 7.11 -10.03
N PHE A 196 -19.75 6.28 -10.87
CA PHE A 196 -21.09 6.53 -11.41
C PHE A 196 -22.14 6.66 -10.31
N LEU A 197 -22.09 5.79 -9.29
CA LEU A 197 -23.00 5.84 -8.14
C LEU A 197 -22.81 7.08 -7.26
N TYR A 198 -21.62 7.67 -7.25
CA TYR A 198 -21.30 8.83 -6.42
C TYR A 198 -21.68 10.18 -7.05
N ILE A 199 -21.84 10.25 -8.39
CA ILE A 199 -22.23 11.49 -9.09
C ILE A 199 -23.53 12.13 -8.56
N PRO A 200 -24.63 11.37 -8.32
CA PRO A 200 -25.85 11.94 -7.77
C PRO A 200 -25.67 12.55 -6.37
N VAL A 201 -24.82 11.93 -5.54
CA VAL A 201 -24.52 12.40 -4.17
C VAL A 201 -23.79 13.74 -4.21
N LEU A 202 -22.84 13.90 -5.13
CA LEU A 202 -22.15 15.18 -5.36
C LEU A 202 -23.14 16.28 -5.76
N TRP A 203 -24.09 15.95 -6.64
CA TRP A 203 -25.07 16.92 -7.11
C TRP A 203 -26.00 17.38 -5.97
N ALA A 204 -26.43 16.46 -5.11
CA ALA A 204 -27.26 16.78 -3.93
C ALA A 204 -26.54 17.73 -2.95
N ARG A 205 -25.27 17.46 -2.61
CA ARG A 205 -24.49 18.34 -1.72
C ARG A 205 -24.25 19.73 -2.30
N SER A 206 -24.07 19.85 -3.62
CA SER A 206 -23.83 21.16 -4.26
C SER A 206 -25.03 22.12 -4.20
N LYS A 207 -26.24 21.61 -3.90
CA LYS A 207 -27.44 22.43 -3.70
C LYS A 207 -27.57 22.96 -2.27
N GLU A 208 -26.99 22.30 -1.27
CA GLU A 208 -27.02 22.76 0.13
C GLU A 208 -26.01 23.87 0.42
N GLU A 209 -24.96 24.00 -0.39
CA GLU A 209 -23.93 25.04 -0.25
C GLU A 209 -24.25 26.36 -1.02
N ARG A 210 -25.46 26.51 -1.55
CA ARG A 210 -25.96 27.74 -2.20
C ARG A 210 -27.06 28.38 -1.37
#